data_AF-A0A5F0KBV2-F1
#
_entry.id   AF-A0A5F0KBV2-F1
#
_cell.length_a   1.000
_cell.length_b   1.000
_cell.length_c   1.000
_cell.angle_alpha   90.00
_cell.angle_beta   90.00
_cell.angle_gamma   90.00
#
_symmetry.space_group_name_H-M   'P 1'
#
loop_
_entity.id
_entity.type
_entity.pdbx_description
1 polymer ?
#
loop_
_entity_poly.entity_id
_entity_poly.type
_entity_poly.pdbx_seq_one_letter_code
_entity_poly.pdbx_strand_id
1 'polypeptide(L)'
;MRQLSAVALLLSLPAITACSGLPGIAPDGPAPLFHTHINEEGSKRFTFEAAPLDALPGRLQEDDDSRLTRRSKSLLERREALQDDQLTQMLATNKYCRSGYIVLSQTSWKIRGECNETASQADRDAFPNQASWQE
;
A
#
# COMPACT_ATOMS: atom_id res chain seq x y z
N MET A 1 20.41 21.07 68.76
CA MET A 1 20.35 19.74 68.12
C MET A 1 19.17 19.77 67.15
N ARG A 2 19.19 19.45 65.85
CA ARG A 2 20.11 18.89 64.84
C ARG A 2 19.49 19.36 63.49
N GLN A 3 20.24 20.09 62.66
CA GLN A 3 20.85 19.66 61.39
C GLN A 3 19.89 19.44 60.20
N LEU A 4 20.18 20.19 59.13
CA LEU A 4 19.72 20.09 57.75
C LEU A 4 20.30 18.86 57.02
N SER A 5 19.81 18.57 55.81
CA SER A 5 20.34 17.73 54.70
C SER A 5 19.46 16.52 54.39
N ALA A 6 18.75 16.48 53.25
CA ALA A 6 19.21 16.31 51.86
C ALA A 6 19.44 14.84 51.49
N VAL A 7 19.07 14.50 50.24
CA VAL A 7 19.26 13.21 49.53
C VAL A 7 18.19 12.16 49.92
N ALA A 8 17.36 11.62 49.03
CA ALA A 8 17.72 11.01 47.76
C ALA A 8 16.67 11.24 46.65
N LEU A 9 17.20 11.81 45.58
CA LEU A 9 16.74 11.75 44.20
C LEU A 9 16.63 10.27 43.76
N LEU A 10 15.44 9.78 43.46
CA LEU A 10 15.25 8.57 42.66
C LEU A 10 14.46 8.96 41.41
N LEU A 11 15.23 9.35 40.40
CA LEU A 11 14.82 9.39 39.01
C LEU A 11 14.35 8.00 38.58
N SER A 12 13.08 7.85 38.25
CA SER A 12 12.62 6.82 37.33
C SER A 12 12.35 7.49 35.99
N LEU A 13 13.39 7.56 35.15
CA LEU A 13 13.24 7.90 33.74
C LEU A 13 12.38 6.82 33.06
N PRO A 14 11.25 7.15 32.41
CA PRO A 14 10.70 6.24 31.42
C PRO A 14 11.71 6.16 30.27
N ALA A 15 12.14 4.93 30.00
CA ALA A 15 13.04 4.59 28.92
C ALA A 15 12.51 5.17 27.60
N ILE A 16 13.42 5.85 26.90
CA ILE A 16 13.23 6.43 25.59
C ILE A 16 12.91 5.28 24.63
N THR A 17 11.65 5.06 24.30
CA THR A 17 11.28 4.26 23.13
C THR A 17 11.43 5.15 21.90
N ALA A 18 12.68 5.33 21.46
CA ALA A 18 12.94 5.83 20.12
C ALA A 18 12.52 4.73 19.13
N CYS A 19 11.30 4.81 18.60
CA CYS A 19 10.94 4.10 17.40
C CYS A 19 11.79 4.70 16.26
N SER A 20 13.00 4.18 16.05
CA SER A 20 13.74 4.41 14.82
C SER A 20 13.00 3.68 13.70
N GLY A 21 11.93 4.30 13.21
CA GLY A 21 11.44 3.99 11.88
C GLY A 21 12.55 4.37 10.93
N LEU A 22 13.27 3.37 10.40
CA LEU A 22 14.09 3.60 9.22
C LEU A 22 13.22 4.37 8.22
N PRO A 23 13.69 5.49 7.66
CA PRO A 23 12.96 6.15 6.59
C PRO A 23 12.76 5.10 5.52
N GLY A 24 11.50 4.71 5.31
CA GLY A 24 11.13 3.71 4.33
C GLY A 24 11.80 4.11 3.04
N ILE A 25 12.66 3.24 2.53
CA ILE A 25 13.23 3.37 1.19
C ILE A 25 12.02 3.52 0.29
N ALA A 26 11.76 4.75 -0.17
CA ALA A 26 10.79 4.97 -1.21
C ALA A 26 11.30 4.13 -2.38
N PRO A 27 10.52 3.16 -2.88
CA PRO A 27 10.98 2.31 -3.96
C PRO A 27 11.40 3.22 -5.12
N ASP A 28 12.65 3.08 -5.57
CA ASP A 28 13.15 3.77 -6.76
C ASP A 28 12.26 3.33 -7.94
N GLY A 29 11.38 4.22 -8.38
CA GLY A 29 10.39 3.95 -9.41
C GLY A 29 9.27 5.00 -9.44
N PRO A 30 8.51 5.09 -10.53
CA PRO A 30 7.34 5.97 -10.57
C PRO A 30 6.32 5.52 -9.51
N ALA A 31 5.55 6.47 -8.96
CA ALA A 31 4.50 6.13 -8.01
C ALA A 31 3.42 5.26 -8.68
N PRO A 32 2.80 4.32 -7.95
CA PRO A 32 1.65 3.58 -8.46
C PRO A 32 0.49 4.54 -8.77
N LEU A 33 -0.29 4.22 -9.78
CA LEU A 33 -1.47 5.01 -10.18
C LEU A 33 -2.71 4.48 -9.45
N PHE A 34 -3.57 5.40 -9.03
CA PHE A 34 -4.84 5.07 -8.39
C PHE A 34 -5.96 5.97 -8.95
N HIS A 35 -6.87 5.36 -9.69
CA HIS A 35 -8.03 6.01 -10.28
C HIS A 35 -9.29 5.59 -9.56
N THR A 36 -10.20 6.53 -9.36
CA THR A 36 -11.46 6.33 -8.64
C THR A 36 -12.64 6.80 -9.47
N HIS A 37 -13.80 6.18 -9.25
CA HIS A 37 -15.05 6.60 -9.84
C HIS A 37 -16.22 6.22 -8.95
N ILE A 38 -17.08 7.18 -8.66
CA ILE A 38 -18.31 7.00 -7.89
C ILE A 38 -19.49 7.19 -8.85
N ASN A 39 -20.26 6.13 -9.08
CA ASN A 39 -21.42 6.22 -9.98
C ASN A 39 -22.62 6.94 -9.32
N GLU A 40 -23.73 7.06 -10.05
CA GLU A 40 -24.95 7.72 -9.58
C GLU A 40 -25.56 6.97 -8.39
N GLU A 41 -25.56 5.64 -8.43
CA GLU A 41 -26.04 4.76 -7.35
C GLU A 41 -25.13 4.79 -6.11
N GLY A 42 -23.95 5.39 -6.21
CA GLY A 42 -22.98 5.52 -5.13
C GLY A 42 -22.05 4.32 -4.97
N SER A 43 -22.02 3.37 -5.91
CA SER A 43 -20.94 2.39 -5.99
C SER A 43 -19.61 3.09 -6.22
N LYS A 44 -18.60 2.69 -5.45
CA LYS A 44 -17.24 3.24 -5.47
C LYS A 44 -16.30 2.25 -6.11
N ARG A 45 -15.87 2.55 -7.34
CA ARG A 45 -14.97 1.68 -8.11
C ARG A 45 -13.59 2.31 -8.20
N PHE A 46 -12.57 1.46 -8.24
CA PHE A 46 -11.20 1.91 -8.40
C PHE A 46 -10.41 1.05 -9.39
N THR A 47 -9.36 1.65 -9.92
CA THR A 47 -8.30 0.97 -10.66
C THR A 47 -6.96 1.34 -10.03
N PHE A 48 -6.20 0.33 -9.63
CA PHE A 48 -4.84 0.47 -9.11
C PHE A 48 -3.85 -0.12 -10.11
N GLU A 49 -2.85 0.66 -10.50
CA GLU A 49 -1.75 0.19 -11.34
C GLU A 49 -0.44 0.28 -10.56
N ALA A 50 0.19 -0.87 -10.36
CA ALA A 50 1.47 -0.96 -9.66
C ALA A 50 2.57 -0.28 -10.47
N ALA A 51 3.52 0.33 -9.78
CA ALA A 51 4.71 0.88 -10.40
C ALA A 51 5.44 -0.21 -11.22
N PRO A 52 5.93 0.09 -12.44
CA PRO A 52 6.87 -0.77 -13.13
C PRO A 52 8.08 -1.04 -12.24
N LEU A 53 8.34 -2.31 -11.94
CA LEU A 53 9.58 -2.73 -11.30
C LEU A 53 10.67 -2.73 -12.38
N ASP A 54 11.34 -1.59 -12.58
CA ASP A 54 12.41 -1.44 -13.58
C ASP A 54 13.69 -2.23 -13.22
N ALA A 55 13.74 -2.92 -12.08
CA ALA A 55 14.87 -3.76 -11.70
C ALA A 55 14.44 -5.14 -11.21
N LEU A 56 14.19 -6.06 -12.15
CA LEU A 56 14.50 -7.46 -11.87
C LEU A 56 16.04 -7.58 -11.87
N PRO A 57 16.70 -8.12 -10.82
CA PRO A 57 18.14 -8.31 -10.86
C PRO A 57 18.47 -9.24 -12.02
N GLY A 58 19.01 -8.63 -13.09
CA GLY A 58 19.47 -9.29 -14.28
C GLY A 58 20.70 -10.12 -13.95
N ARG A 59 20.49 -11.39 -13.65
CA ARG A 59 21.52 -12.43 -13.82
C ARG A 59 20.84 -13.81 -13.79
N LEU A 60 20.69 -14.44 -14.95
CA LEU A 60 21.71 -15.35 -15.50
C LEU A 60 21.15 -16.08 -16.73
N GLN A 61 22.07 -16.26 -17.68
CA GLN A 61 22.07 -17.16 -18.84
C GLN A 61 21.32 -18.48 -18.62
N GLU A 62 20.74 -18.96 -19.72
CA GLU A 62 20.17 -20.30 -19.99
C GLU A 62 21.07 -21.42 -19.40
N ASP A 63 20.59 -22.52 -18.83
CA ASP A 63 19.76 -23.58 -19.42
C ASP A 63 19.04 -24.38 -18.31
N ASP A 64 17.70 -24.51 -18.38
CA ASP A 64 16.85 -25.59 -17.79
C ASP A 64 15.38 -25.10 -17.76
N ASP A 65 14.60 -25.46 -18.78
CA ASP A 65 13.20 -25.06 -18.95
C ASP A 65 12.34 -25.32 -17.71
N SER A 66 12.61 -26.39 -16.97
CA SER A 66 11.82 -26.78 -15.80
C SER A 66 12.05 -25.89 -14.57
N ARG A 67 13.28 -25.35 -14.43
CA ARG A 67 13.64 -24.38 -13.38
C ARG A 67 13.20 -22.96 -13.75
N LEU A 68 13.20 -22.64 -15.04
CA LEU A 68 12.72 -21.35 -15.54
C LEU A 68 11.22 -21.17 -15.25
N THR A 69 10.39 -22.20 -15.43
CA THR A 69 8.94 -22.12 -15.13
C THR A 69 8.65 -21.94 -13.65
N ARG A 70 9.39 -22.63 -12.76
CA ARG A 70 9.22 -22.47 -11.31
C ARG A 70 9.65 -21.08 -10.84
N ARG A 71 10.76 -20.57 -11.39
CA ARG A 71 11.27 -19.23 -11.05
C ARG A 71 10.34 -18.14 -11.55
N SER A 72 9.82 -18.24 -12.78
CA SER A 72 8.86 -17.27 -13.32
C SER A 72 7.58 -17.22 -12.50
N LYS A 73 7.06 -18.39 -12.07
CA LYS A 73 5.92 -18.46 -11.15
C LYS A 73 6.23 -17.76 -9.82
N SER A 74 7.38 -18.01 -9.21
CA SER A 74 7.76 -17.35 -7.94
C SER A 74 7.94 -15.83 -8.08
N LEU A 75 8.40 -15.35 -9.24
CA LEU A 75 8.53 -13.92 -9.53
C LEU A 75 7.16 -13.27 -9.74
N LEU A 76 6.24 -13.98 -10.40
CA LEU A 76 4.86 -13.54 -10.56
C LEU A 76 4.14 -13.44 -9.21
N GLU A 77 4.21 -14.49 -8.40
CA GLU A 77 3.62 -14.51 -7.05
C GLU A 77 4.19 -13.38 -6.18
N ARG A 78 5.50 -13.15 -6.24
CA ARG A 78 6.13 -12.03 -5.51
C ARG A 78 5.64 -10.67 -6.01
N ARG A 79 5.42 -10.51 -7.31
CA ARG A 79 4.90 -9.27 -7.90
C ARG A 79 3.47 -9.02 -7.45
N GLU A 80 2.62 -10.04 -7.46
CA GLU A 80 1.24 -9.96 -6.99
C GLU A 80 1.18 -9.59 -5.51
N ALA A 81 2.02 -10.19 -4.66
CA ALA A 81 2.10 -9.82 -3.25
C ALA A 81 2.52 -8.35 -3.04
N LEU A 82 3.52 -7.87 -3.79
CA LEU A 82 3.93 -6.46 -3.73
C LEU A 82 2.83 -5.51 -4.21
N GLN A 83 2.08 -5.90 -5.24
CA GLN A 83 0.94 -5.15 -5.74
C GLN A 83 -0.16 -5.04 -4.67
N ASP A 84 -0.48 -6.15 -4.01
CA ASP A 84 -1.50 -6.21 -2.95
C ASP A 84 -1.08 -5.38 -1.72
N ASP A 85 0.19 -5.42 -1.32
CA ASP A 85 0.74 -4.60 -0.24
C ASP A 85 0.62 -3.11 -0.56
N GLN A 86 0.99 -2.71 -1.79
CA GLN A 86 0.88 -1.32 -2.22
C GLN A 86 -0.57 -0.84 -2.29
N LEU A 87 -1.49 -1.66 -2.80
CA LEU A 87 -2.92 -1.34 -2.81
C LEU A 87 -3.47 -1.18 -1.39
N THR A 88 -3.09 -2.09 -0.49
CA THR A 88 -3.48 -2.05 0.92
C THR A 88 -3.01 -0.75 1.57
N GLN A 89 -1.75 -0.36 1.35
CA GLN A 89 -1.21 0.91 1.85
C GLN A 89 -1.92 2.12 1.23
N MET A 90 -2.18 2.09 -0.07
CA MET A 90 -2.89 3.16 -0.79
C MET A 90 -4.28 3.40 -0.20
N LEU A 91 -5.08 2.35 -0.05
CA LEU A 91 -6.43 2.43 0.53
C LEU A 91 -6.42 2.81 2.01
N ALA A 92 -5.44 2.32 2.78
CA ALA A 92 -5.25 2.72 4.16
C ALA A 92 -4.90 4.21 4.30
N THR A 93 -4.22 4.79 3.31
CA THR A 93 -3.81 6.20 3.30
C THR A 93 -4.93 7.11 2.81
N ASN A 94 -5.51 6.82 1.65
CA ASN A 94 -6.51 7.70 1.03
C ASN A 94 -7.92 7.52 1.59
N LYS A 95 -8.22 6.41 2.28
CA LYS A 95 -9.54 6.10 2.87
C LYS A 95 -10.68 6.02 1.86
N TYR A 96 -10.39 5.71 0.59
CA TYR A 96 -11.41 5.57 -0.46
C TYR A 96 -12.37 4.42 -0.15
N CYS A 97 -11.85 3.24 0.20
CA CYS A 97 -12.65 2.13 0.75
C CYS A 97 -12.38 1.99 2.25
N ARG A 98 -13.43 2.09 3.07
CA ARG A 98 -13.36 2.03 4.54
C ARG A 98 -13.74 0.67 5.10
N SER A 99 -14.67 -0.03 4.46
CA SER A 99 -15.20 -1.32 4.94
C SER A 99 -14.67 -2.51 4.12
N GLY A 100 -13.51 -2.32 3.48
CA GLY A 100 -12.93 -3.27 2.54
C GLY A 100 -13.47 -3.11 1.12
N TYR A 101 -13.05 -4.02 0.25
CA TYR A 101 -13.39 -4.03 -1.17
C TYR A 101 -13.45 -5.46 -1.70
N ILE A 102 -14.07 -5.61 -2.87
CA ILE A 102 -14.01 -6.82 -3.70
C ILE A 102 -13.16 -6.56 -4.94
N VAL A 103 -12.46 -7.60 -5.40
CA VAL A 103 -11.68 -7.55 -6.65
C VAL A 103 -12.59 -7.94 -7.80
N LEU A 104 -12.69 -7.07 -8.81
CA LEU A 104 -13.45 -7.30 -10.04
C LEU A 104 -12.58 -7.94 -11.13
N SER A 105 -11.31 -7.53 -11.20
CA SER A 105 -10.31 -8.14 -12.10
C SER A 105 -8.90 -7.85 -11.60
N GLN A 106 -7.97 -8.76 -11.86
CA GLN A 106 -6.57 -8.62 -11.48
C GLN A 106 -5.66 -9.15 -12.58
N THR A 107 -4.59 -8.40 -12.82
CA THR A 107 -3.43 -8.77 -13.64
C THR A 107 -2.17 -8.45 -12.84
N SER A 108 -1.01 -8.90 -13.30
CA SER A 108 0.24 -8.74 -12.56
C SER A 108 0.67 -7.28 -12.33
N TRP A 109 0.01 -6.30 -12.95
CA TRP A 109 0.30 -4.86 -12.76
C TRP A 109 -0.95 -4.00 -12.56
N LYS A 110 -2.17 -4.53 -12.73
CA LYS A 110 -3.42 -3.78 -12.53
C LYS A 110 -4.47 -4.55 -11.74
N ILE A 111 -5.09 -3.90 -10.76
CA ILE A 111 -6.26 -4.38 -9.99
C ILE A 111 -7.43 -3.43 -10.24
N ARG A 112 -8.61 -3.98 -10.53
CA ARG A 112 -9.87 -3.24 -10.54
C ARG A 112 -10.74 -3.75 -9.40
N GLY A 113 -11.31 -2.86 -8.62
CA GLY A 113 -12.11 -3.23 -7.45
C GLY A 113 -13.31 -2.32 -7.22
N GLU A 114 -14.14 -2.75 -6.28
CA GLU A 114 -15.33 -2.03 -5.82
C GLU A 114 -15.34 -2.05 -4.28
N CYS A 115 -15.56 -0.90 -3.64
CA CYS A 115 -15.67 -0.84 -2.19
C CYS A 115 -16.95 -1.53 -1.71
N ASN A 116 -16.91 -2.13 -0.51
CA ASN A 116 -18.08 -2.79 0.08
C ASN A 116 -19.17 -1.80 0.54
N GLU A 117 -18.83 -0.52 0.70
CA GLU A 117 -19.76 0.53 1.10
C GLU A 117 -20.08 1.52 -0.02
N THR A 118 -21.29 2.06 0.02
CA THR A 118 -21.75 3.17 -0.83
C THR A 118 -21.03 4.47 -0.47
N ALA A 119 -20.85 5.34 -1.46
CA ALA A 119 -20.34 6.68 -1.29
C ALA A 119 -21.26 7.55 -0.45
N SER A 120 -20.66 8.23 0.53
CA SER A 120 -21.23 9.38 1.21
C SER A 120 -21.05 10.65 0.38
N GLN A 121 -21.70 11.75 0.78
CA GLN A 121 -21.45 13.05 0.16
C GLN A 121 -19.98 13.48 0.30
N ALA A 122 -19.39 13.24 1.47
CA ALA A 122 -17.98 13.54 1.72
C ALA A 122 -17.04 12.77 0.77
N ASP A 123 -17.41 11.54 0.36
CA ASP A 123 -16.65 10.80 -0.65
C ASP A 123 -16.72 11.46 -2.02
N ARG A 124 -17.91 11.93 -2.42
CA ARG A 124 -18.09 12.63 -3.71
C ARG A 124 -17.31 13.95 -3.75
N ASP A 125 -17.24 14.64 -2.62
CA ASP A 125 -16.50 15.90 -2.50
C ASP A 125 -14.98 15.65 -2.50
N ALA A 126 -14.52 14.56 -1.86
CA ALA A 126 -13.10 14.21 -1.76
C ALA A 126 -12.54 13.52 -3.03
N PHE A 127 -13.38 12.80 -3.77
CA PHE A 127 -13.00 12.00 -4.94
C PHE A 127 -13.86 12.36 -6.16
N PRO A 128 -13.72 13.58 -6.70
CA PRO A 128 -14.47 14.00 -7.88
C PRO A 128 -14.08 13.15 -9.09
N ASN A 129 -15.09 12.64 -9.79
CA ASN A 129 -14.91 11.81 -10.98
C ASN A 129 -14.13 12.57 -12.06
N GLN A 130 -13.16 11.89 -12.65
CA GLN A 130 -12.37 12.40 -13.77
C GLN A 130 -12.99 11.97 -15.09
N ALA A 131 -12.92 12.83 -16.12
CA ALA A 131 -13.50 12.55 -17.44
C ALA A 131 -12.86 11.34 -18.16
N SER A 132 -11.67 10.89 -17.73
CA SER A 132 -10.91 9.80 -18.34
C SER A 132 -11.21 8.41 -17.74
N TRP A 133 -12.26 8.26 -16.93
CA TRP A 133 -12.65 6.95 -16.42
C TRP A 133 -13.06 5.99 -17.56
N GLN A 134 -12.55 4.76 -17.52
CA GLN A 134 -12.95 3.70 -18.43
C GLN A 134 -13.57 2.53 -17.64
N GLU A 135 -14.76 2.11 -18.07
CA GLU A 135 -15.56 1.03 -17.46
C GLU A 135 -15.01 -0.39 -17.66
#